data_AF-A0A838RNN8-F1
#
_entry.id   AF-A0A838RNN8-F1
#
_cell.length_a   1.000
_cell.length_b   1.000
_cell.length_c   1.000
_cell.angle_alpha   90.00
_cell.angle_beta   90.00
_cell.angle_gamma   90.00
#
_symmetry.space_group_name_H-M   'P 1'
#
loop_
_entity.id
_entity.type
_entity.pdbx_description
1 polymer ?
#
loop_
_entity_poly.entity_id
_entity_poly.type
_entity_poly.pdbx_seq_one_letter_code
_entity_poly.pdbx_strand_id
1 'polypeptide(L)'
;MPPTLPESLTSSRALRFPENQNIGRVYVRPYADTITRFSADLLDWQYLAEAKGLVIVSAGMEVQLRLNQSVARDLSLLNLLSPHSLEVIVLEDIPLAETELVHLAELTGLHTLSLANTSVRDEALSNVQKLGNLKHLFVGDTEISDLGLTYLHGLRQLQLLDLGGTKITGSGLKYLRELPHLKYLHLSLTSLTSSGFVELSQLPCLRVLWLIGAGLSDDNLAHLQT
;
A
#
# COMPACT_ATOMS: atom_id res chain seq x y z
N MET A 1 -12.37 14.22 -20.36
CA MET A 1 -13.34 13.11 -20.33
C MET A 1 -13.28 12.49 -18.95
N PRO A 2 -14.40 12.05 -18.35
CA PRO A 2 -14.34 11.20 -17.17
C PRO A 2 -13.57 9.92 -17.51
N PRO A 3 -12.79 9.37 -16.58
CA PRO A 3 -12.06 8.12 -16.80
C PRO A 3 -13.06 7.00 -17.11
N THR A 4 -12.74 6.16 -18.09
CA THR A 4 -13.54 4.96 -18.40
C THR A 4 -13.49 4.00 -17.22
N LEU A 5 -14.67 3.54 -16.78
CA LEU A 5 -14.79 2.56 -15.72
C LEU A 5 -14.01 1.28 -16.07
N PRO A 6 -13.15 0.76 -15.16
CA PRO A 6 -12.58 -0.56 -15.28
C PRO A 6 -13.67 -1.62 -15.44
N GLU A 7 -13.42 -2.67 -16.23
CA GLU A 7 -14.37 -3.78 -16.45
C GLU A 7 -14.81 -4.45 -15.13
N SER A 8 -13.93 -4.53 -14.14
CA SER A 8 -14.26 -5.03 -12.80
C SER A 8 -15.34 -4.21 -12.08
N LEU A 9 -15.57 -2.96 -12.49
CA LEU A 9 -16.53 -2.04 -11.88
C LEU A 9 -17.80 -1.84 -12.73
N THR A 10 -17.93 -2.44 -13.91
CA THR A 10 -19.11 -2.21 -14.77
C THR A 10 -20.37 -2.90 -14.28
N SER A 11 -20.24 -3.87 -13.37
CA SER A 11 -21.33 -4.69 -12.84
C SER A 11 -21.32 -4.68 -11.32
N SER A 12 -22.45 -5.03 -10.70
CA SER A 12 -22.49 -5.26 -9.26
C SER A 12 -21.61 -6.45 -8.87
N ARG A 13 -21.00 -6.36 -7.68
CA ARG A 13 -20.09 -7.37 -7.14
C ARG A 13 -20.65 -7.97 -5.86
N ALA A 14 -20.50 -9.28 -5.72
CA ALA A 14 -20.84 -10.03 -4.52
C ALA A 14 -19.55 -10.40 -3.78
N LEU A 15 -19.32 -9.77 -2.63
CA LEU A 15 -18.19 -10.08 -1.75
C LEU A 15 -18.63 -11.16 -0.76
N ARG A 16 -17.88 -12.26 -0.71
CA ARG A 16 -18.15 -13.38 0.20
C ARG A 16 -17.15 -13.37 1.34
N PHE A 17 -17.64 -13.13 2.54
CA PHE A 17 -16.89 -13.20 3.79
C PHE A 17 -17.34 -14.40 4.62
N PRO A 18 -16.60 -14.77 5.69
CA PRO A 18 -17.02 -15.84 6.59
C PRO A 18 -18.40 -15.57 7.21
N GLU A 19 -19.27 -16.59 7.28
CA GLU A 19 -20.64 -16.45 7.82
C GLU A 19 -20.65 -16.24 9.34
N ASN A 20 -19.67 -16.82 10.05
CA ASN A 20 -19.64 -16.86 11.51
C ASN A 20 -18.63 -15.88 12.13
N GLN A 21 -17.90 -15.12 11.32
CA GLN A 21 -16.83 -14.24 11.79
C GLN A 21 -16.84 -12.93 11.01
N ASN A 22 -16.83 -11.82 11.73
CA ASN A 22 -16.61 -10.50 11.16
C ASN A 22 -15.11 -10.21 11.10
N ILE A 23 -14.54 -10.19 9.89
CA ILE A 23 -13.10 -9.94 9.69
C ILE A 23 -12.74 -8.46 9.52
N GLY A 24 -13.72 -7.55 9.52
CA GLY A 24 -13.46 -6.15 9.27
C GLY A 24 -14.68 -5.33 8.85
N ARG A 25 -14.41 -4.21 8.17
CA ARG A 25 -15.45 -3.32 7.65
C ARG A 25 -15.23 -3.06 6.18
N VAL A 26 -16.32 -3.07 5.45
CA VAL A 26 -16.38 -2.77 4.02
C VAL A 26 -16.83 -1.34 3.84
N TYR A 27 -16.03 -0.58 3.11
CA TYR A 27 -16.34 0.77 2.69
C TYR A 27 -16.37 0.84 1.17
N VAL A 28 -17.17 1.77 0.65
CA VAL A 28 -17.28 2.00 -0.78
C VAL A 28 -17.17 3.47 -1.11
N ARG A 29 -16.75 3.76 -2.33
CA ARG A 29 -16.79 5.10 -2.91
C ARG A 29 -16.98 5.02 -4.42
N PRO A 30 -17.52 6.06 -5.07
CA PRO A 30 -17.53 6.13 -6.53
C PRO A 30 -16.10 6.05 -7.08
N TYR A 31 -15.93 5.36 -8.21
CA TYR A 31 -14.65 5.27 -8.90
C TYR A 31 -14.07 6.67 -9.21
N ALA A 32 -12.83 6.89 -8.76
CA ALA A 32 -12.11 8.13 -8.99
C ALA A 32 -10.66 7.81 -9.37
N ASP A 33 -10.25 8.21 -10.58
CA ASP A 33 -8.92 7.95 -11.12
C ASP A 33 -7.80 8.77 -10.43
N THR A 34 -8.15 9.67 -9.50
CA THR A 34 -7.19 10.54 -8.82
C THR A 34 -7.24 10.35 -7.31
N ILE A 35 -6.34 9.51 -6.77
CA ILE A 35 -5.94 9.59 -5.37
C ILE A 35 -4.73 10.53 -5.32
N THR A 36 -4.97 11.80 -4.98
CA THR A 36 -3.91 12.80 -4.82
C THR A 36 -3.49 13.00 -3.37
N ARG A 37 -3.97 12.16 -2.43
CA ARG A 37 -3.84 12.39 -0.98
C ARG A 37 -3.16 11.23 -0.28
N PHE A 38 -2.33 11.59 0.70
CA PHE A 38 -1.38 10.73 1.43
C PHE A 38 -2.00 9.75 2.42
N SER A 39 -3.33 9.69 2.51
CA SER A 39 -4.00 8.76 3.42
C SER A 39 -5.21 8.15 2.73
N ALA A 40 -5.33 6.83 2.85
CA ALA A 40 -6.50 6.08 2.44
C ALA A 40 -7.78 6.51 3.18
N ASP A 41 -7.65 7.23 4.31
CA ASP A 41 -8.74 7.76 5.14
C ASP A 41 -9.24 9.13 4.70
N LEU A 42 -8.44 9.89 3.94
CA LEU A 42 -8.79 11.25 3.47
C LEU A 42 -9.63 11.25 2.18
N LEU A 43 -10.17 10.08 1.84
CA LEU A 43 -11.04 9.83 0.70
C LEU A 43 -12.47 9.64 1.22
N ASP A 44 -13.47 10.04 0.44
CA ASP A 44 -14.90 10.01 0.80
C ASP A 44 -15.48 8.57 0.88
N TRP A 45 -14.81 7.69 1.62
CA TRP A 45 -15.21 6.32 1.88
C TRP A 45 -16.47 6.31 2.75
N GLN A 46 -17.51 5.67 2.22
CA GLN A 46 -18.77 5.47 2.91
C GLN A 46 -18.81 4.06 3.47
N TYR A 47 -19.14 3.94 4.75
CA TYR A 47 -19.36 2.64 5.36
C TYR A 47 -20.51 1.92 4.67
N LEU A 48 -20.29 0.67 4.25
CA LEU A 48 -21.29 -0.17 3.60
C LEU A 48 -21.81 -1.26 4.55
N ALA A 49 -20.90 -2.06 5.11
CA ALA A 49 -21.25 -3.24 5.89
C ALA A 49 -20.08 -3.76 6.73
N GLU A 50 -20.38 -4.68 7.65
CA GLU A 50 -19.38 -5.56 8.24
C GLU A 50 -18.87 -6.56 7.19
N ALA A 51 -17.61 -6.96 7.27
CA ALA A 51 -17.04 -8.01 6.43
C ALA A 51 -17.42 -9.39 7.00
N LYS A 52 -18.72 -9.73 6.88
CA LYS A 52 -19.34 -10.97 7.35
C LYS A 52 -20.44 -11.40 6.40
N GLY A 53 -20.47 -12.70 6.05
CA GLY A 53 -21.43 -13.25 5.10
C GLY A 53 -21.36 -12.57 3.72
N LEU A 54 -22.52 -12.40 3.07
CA LEU A 54 -22.62 -11.81 1.73
C LEU A 54 -22.80 -10.30 1.78
N VAL A 55 -21.92 -9.55 1.12
CA VAL A 55 -22.03 -8.10 0.93
C VAL A 55 -22.16 -7.78 -0.56
N ILE A 56 -23.20 -7.02 -0.94
CA ILE A 56 -23.44 -6.62 -2.32
C ILE A 56 -22.97 -5.18 -2.54
N VAL A 57 -22.15 -4.99 -3.56
CA VAL A 57 -21.60 -3.71 -3.97
C VAL A 57 -22.18 -3.32 -5.32
N SER A 58 -22.66 -2.08 -5.44
CA SER A 58 -23.21 -1.55 -6.69
C SER A 58 -22.12 -1.33 -7.75
N ALA A 59 -22.50 -1.38 -9.03
CA ALA A 59 -21.61 -1.04 -10.14
C ALA A 59 -21.06 0.40 -9.98
N GLY A 60 -19.85 0.64 -10.47
CA GLY A 60 -19.16 1.92 -10.41
C GLY A 60 -18.53 2.27 -9.06
N MET A 61 -18.60 1.36 -8.08
CA MET A 61 -18.08 1.57 -6.74
C MET A 61 -16.78 0.80 -6.53
N GLU A 62 -15.75 1.48 -6.05
CA GLU A 62 -14.56 0.85 -5.49
C GLU A 62 -14.84 0.36 -4.08
N VAL A 63 -14.09 -0.65 -3.64
CA VAL A 63 -14.21 -1.29 -2.34
C VAL A 63 -12.91 -1.18 -1.57
N GLN A 64 -13.03 -0.68 -0.33
CA GLN A 64 -12.02 -0.76 0.69
C GLN A 64 -12.45 -1.78 1.75
N LEU A 65 -11.55 -2.73 2.03
CA LEU A 65 -11.67 -3.63 3.17
C LEU A 65 -10.68 -3.19 4.26
N ARG A 66 -11.21 -2.74 5.40
CA ARG A 66 -10.40 -2.51 6.61
C ARG A 66 -10.50 -3.73 7.49
N LEU A 67 -9.40 -4.44 7.65
CA LEU A 67 -9.35 -5.63 8.47
C LEU A 67 -9.29 -5.26 9.95
N ASN A 68 -9.84 -6.12 10.80
CA ASN A 68 -9.77 -5.97 12.25
C ASN A 68 -8.85 -7.03 12.86
N GLN A 69 -8.55 -6.90 14.15
CA GLN A 69 -7.68 -7.81 14.91
C GLN A 69 -8.10 -9.30 14.86
N SER A 70 -9.35 -9.61 14.53
CA SER A 70 -9.82 -11.00 14.47
C SER A 70 -9.16 -11.80 13.34
N VAL A 71 -8.70 -11.11 12.29
CA VAL A 71 -8.06 -11.74 11.13
C VAL A 71 -6.59 -12.06 11.36
N ALA A 72 -5.97 -11.52 12.43
CA ALA A 72 -4.53 -11.64 12.71
C ALA A 72 -4.02 -13.09 12.78
N ARG A 73 -4.92 -14.04 13.04
CA ARG A 73 -4.60 -15.47 13.20
C ARG A 73 -4.85 -16.30 11.94
N ASP A 74 -5.54 -15.74 10.94
CA ASP A 74 -5.95 -16.47 9.73
C ASP A 74 -6.32 -15.48 8.61
N LEU A 75 -5.32 -15.05 7.83
CA LEU A 75 -5.55 -14.26 6.61
C LEU A 75 -6.07 -15.13 5.45
N SER A 76 -6.10 -16.45 5.58
CA SER A 76 -6.61 -17.34 4.54
C SER A 76 -8.11 -17.14 4.27
N LEU A 77 -8.82 -16.50 5.20
CA LEU A 77 -10.20 -16.04 5.04
C LEU A 77 -10.39 -15.09 3.85
N LEU A 78 -9.32 -14.42 3.40
CA LEU A 78 -9.34 -13.59 2.19
C LEU A 78 -9.45 -14.40 0.91
N ASN A 79 -9.10 -15.69 0.92
CA ASN A 79 -9.22 -16.57 -0.25
C ASN A 79 -10.68 -16.83 -0.67
N LEU A 80 -11.65 -16.43 0.16
CA LEU A 80 -13.08 -16.44 -0.19
C LEU A 80 -13.45 -15.35 -1.20
N LEU A 81 -12.60 -14.34 -1.34
CA LEU A 81 -12.79 -13.20 -2.23
C LEU A 81 -12.23 -13.50 -3.62
N SER A 82 -12.82 -12.87 -4.64
CA SER A 82 -12.28 -12.98 -5.99
C SER A 82 -11.07 -12.06 -6.17
N PRO A 83 -10.05 -12.43 -6.98
CA PRO A 83 -8.83 -11.64 -7.13
C PRO A 83 -9.03 -10.14 -7.45
N HIS A 84 -10.10 -9.80 -8.16
CA HIS A 84 -10.42 -8.43 -8.60
C HIS A 84 -11.59 -7.79 -7.84
N SER A 85 -11.97 -8.34 -6.68
CA SER A 85 -13.14 -7.85 -5.94
C SER A 85 -12.85 -6.67 -5.01
N LEU A 86 -11.57 -6.37 -4.77
CA LEU A 86 -11.13 -5.31 -3.87
C LEU A 86 -10.11 -4.40 -4.55
N GLU A 87 -10.20 -3.12 -4.23
CA GLU A 87 -9.29 -2.09 -4.70
C GLU A 87 -8.31 -1.64 -3.61
N VAL A 88 -8.79 -1.61 -2.36
CA VAL A 88 -8.02 -1.15 -1.20
C VAL A 88 -8.12 -2.14 -0.05
N ILE A 89 -6.98 -2.49 0.52
CA ILE A 89 -6.89 -3.20 1.80
C ILE A 89 -6.11 -2.35 2.81
N VAL A 90 -6.64 -2.30 4.02
CA VAL A 90 -5.97 -1.67 5.17
C VAL A 90 -5.86 -2.70 6.30
N LEU A 91 -4.62 -3.00 6.68
CA LEU A 91 -4.24 -3.69 7.91
C LEU A 91 -3.40 -2.72 8.72
N GLU A 92 -4.01 -2.09 9.72
CA GLU A 92 -3.33 -1.13 10.60
C GLU A 92 -3.44 -1.62 12.04
N ASP A 93 -2.34 -1.52 12.77
CA ASP A 93 -2.20 -1.99 14.16
C ASP A 93 -2.40 -3.51 14.36
N ILE A 94 -2.41 -4.33 13.30
CA ILE A 94 -2.63 -5.78 13.39
C ILE A 94 -1.30 -6.52 13.60
N PRO A 95 -1.16 -7.39 14.62
CA PRO A 95 0.01 -8.25 14.80
C PRO A 95 -0.04 -9.40 13.79
N LEU A 96 0.55 -9.17 12.62
CA LEU A 96 0.57 -10.13 11.52
C LEU A 96 1.82 -11.01 11.59
N ALA A 97 1.64 -12.32 11.45
CA ALA A 97 2.74 -13.22 11.13
C ALA A 97 3.08 -13.08 9.63
N GLU A 98 4.37 -13.05 9.29
CA GLU A 98 4.86 -12.84 7.92
C GLU A 98 4.33 -13.90 6.93
N THR A 99 4.09 -15.12 7.42
CA THR A 99 3.54 -16.24 6.64
C THR A 99 2.13 -15.98 6.12
N GLU A 100 1.36 -15.14 6.81
CA GLU A 100 -0.05 -14.87 6.48
C GLU A 100 -0.21 -13.98 5.24
N LEU A 101 0.82 -13.17 4.91
CA LEU A 101 0.75 -12.20 3.82
C LEU A 101 0.74 -12.85 2.43
N VAL A 102 1.01 -14.15 2.33
CA VAL A 102 0.86 -14.90 1.08
C VAL A 102 -0.58 -14.81 0.54
N HIS A 103 -1.58 -14.71 1.41
CA HIS A 103 -2.99 -14.63 1.03
C HIS A 103 -3.36 -13.28 0.39
N LEU A 104 -2.59 -12.22 0.66
CA LEU A 104 -2.80 -10.93 0.00
C LEU A 104 -2.39 -10.97 -1.47
N ALA A 105 -1.43 -11.83 -1.86
CA ALA A 105 -0.91 -11.90 -3.22
C ALA A 105 -1.96 -12.36 -4.25
N GLU A 106 -3.02 -13.04 -3.81
CA GLU A 106 -4.10 -13.51 -4.68
C GLU A 106 -5.08 -12.39 -5.06
N LEU A 107 -5.03 -11.24 -4.37
CA LEU A 107 -5.94 -10.11 -4.59
C LEU A 107 -5.35 -9.12 -5.62
N THR A 108 -5.19 -9.60 -6.85
CA THR A 108 -4.49 -8.88 -7.93
C THR A 108 -5.19 -7.61 -8.42
N GLY A 109 -6.44 -7.37 -8.01
CA GLY A 109 -7.17 -6.11 -8.27
C GLY A 109 -6.75 -4.94 -7.38
N LEU A 110 -5.95 -5.17 -6.35
CA LEU A 110 -5.54 -4.13 -5.41
C LEU A 110 -4.70 -3.05 -6.10
N HIS A 111 -5.11 -1.79 -5.90
CA HIS A 111 -4.28 -0.63 -6.23
C HIS A 111 -3.76 0.07 -4.98
N THR A 112 -4.26 -0.25 -3.77
CA THR A 112 -3.75 0.29 -2.52
C THR A 112 -3.69 -0.75 -1.42
N LEU A 113 -2.54 -0.84 -0.78
CA LEU A 113 -2.29 -1.72 0.37
C LEU A 113 -1.66 -0.88 1.47
N SER A 114 -2.28 -0.89 2.65
CA SER A 114 -1.67 -0.38 3.88
C SER A 114 -1.37 -1.52 4.83
N LEU A 115 -0.11 -1.61 5.23
CA LEU A 115 0.45 -2.43 6.30
C LEU A 115 1.11 -1.53 7.37
N ALA A 116 0.79 -0.23 7.38
CA ALA A 116 1.39 0.73 8.29
C ALA A 116 1.09 0.37 9.76
N ASN A 117 1.99 0.73 10.66
CA ASN A 117 1.87 0.41 12.09
C ASN A 117 1.70 -1.09 12.37
N THR A 118 2.38 -1.95 11.60
CA THR A 118 2.40 -3.41 11.83
C THR A 118 3.83 -3.91 12.02
N SER A 119 3.98 -5.16 12.48
CA SER A 119 5.28 -5.78 12.73
C SER A 119 5.92 -6.44 11.49
N VAL A 120 5.52 -6.03 10.27
CA VAL A 120 6.02 -6.65 9.03
C VAL A 120 7.48 -6.30 8.75
N ARG A 121 8.22 -7.25 8.18
CA ARG A 121 9.64 -7.14 7.78
C ARG A 121 9.81 -7.23 6.26
N ASP A 122 11.05 -7.22 5.81
CA ASP A 122 11.43 -7.25 4.39
C ASP A 122 10.77 -8.39 3.59
N GLU A 123 10.63 -9.57 4.20
CA GLU A 123 10.04 -10.76 3.61
C GLU A 123 8.57 -10.54 3.21
N ALA A 124 7.85 -9.67 3.90
CA ALA A 124 6.49 -9.28 3.56
C ALA A 124 6.40 -8.75 2.13
N LEU A 125 7.38 -7.94 1.72
CA LEU A 125 7.40 -7.30 0.40
C LEU A 125 7.60 -8.31 -0.73
N SER A 126 8.17 -9.48 -0.44
CA SER A 126 8.29 -10.57 -1.42
C SER A 126 6.93 -11.10 -1.89
N ASN A 127 5.88 -10.99 -1.07
CA ASN A 127 4.51 -11.31 -1.47
C ASN A 127 3.84 -10.12 -2.15
N VAL A 128 4.08 -8.90 -1.66
CA VAL A 128 3.52 -7.66 -2.21
C VAL A 128 3.94 -7.45 -3.67
N GLN A 129 5.15 -7.85 -4.07
CA GLN A 129 5.64 -7.70 -5.45
C GLN A 129 4.75 -8.35 -6.52
N LYS A 130 3.89 -9.30 -6.15
CA LYS A 130 2.94 -9.97 -7.04
C LYS A 130 1.72 -9.10 -7.39
N LEU A 131 1.48 -8.03 -6.62
CA LEU A 131 0.37 -7.09 -6.81
C LEU A 131 0.73 -6.05 -7.90
N GLY A 132 0.85 -6.49 -9.15
CA GLY A 132 1.32 -5.64 -10.26
C GLY A 132 0.49 -4.37 -10.54
N ASN A 133 -0.76 -4.31 -10.04
CA ASN A 133 -1.64 -3.16 -10.16
C ASN A 133 -1.50 -2.15 -9.02
N LEU A 134 -0.62 -2.41 -8.04
CA LEU A 134 -0.47 -1.57 -6.86
C LEU A 134 0.06 -0.18 -7.24
N LYS A 135 -0.71 0.85 -6.87
CA LYS A 135 -0.36 2.27 -7.07
C LYS A 135 0.12 2.92 -5.78
N HIS A 136 -0.40 2.51 -4.63
CA HIS A 136 -0.01 3.06 -3.33
C HIS A 136 0.31 1.94 -2.35
N LEU A 137 1.49 2.04 -1.73
CA LEU A 137 1.95 1.11 -0.71
C LEU A 137 2.31 1.91 0.55
N PHE A 138 1.64 1.60 1.66
CA PHE A 138 1.93 2.19 2.95
C PHE A 138 2.51 1.11 3.87
N VAL A 139 3.77 1.30 4.24
CA VAL A 139 4.49 0.39 5.15
C VAL A 139 5.27 1.20 6.20
N GLY A 140 4.77 2.40 6.51
CA GLY A 140 5.33 3.26 7.54
C GLY A 140 5.20 2.63 8.94
N ASP A 141 6.15 2.96 9.82
CA ASP A 141 6.23 2.44 11.19
C ASP A 141 6.24 0.90 11.23
N THR A 142 7.03 0.31 10.31
CA THR A 142 7.28 -1.14 10.23
C THR A 142 8.78 -1.44 10.35
N GLU A 143 9.13 -2.73 10.37
CA GLU A 143 10.50 -3.20 10.54
C GLU A 143 11.26 -3.35 9.21
N ILE A 144 10.73 -2.79 8.12
CA ILE A 144 11.33 -2.84 6.78
C ILE A 144 12.66 -2.08 6.74
N SER A 145 13.63 -2.66 6.05
CA SER A 145 14.98 -2.15 5.84
C SER A 145 15.29 -1.94 4.35
N ASP A 146 16.52 -1.52 4.04
CA ASP A 146 16.98 -1.36 2.67
C ASP A 146 16.89 -2.68 1.85
N LEU A 147 16.94 -3.85 2.51
CA LEU A 147 16.81 -5.15 1.85
C LEU A 147 15.38 -5.36 1.30
N GLY A 148 14.35 -4.92 2.01
CA GLY A 148 12.97 -5.05 1.57
C GLY A 148 12.69 -4.36 0.25
N LEU A 149 13.39 -3.24 -0.02
CA LEU A 149 13.23 -2.50 -1.27
C LEU A 149 13.64 -3.30 -2.52
N THR A 150 14.43 -4.37 -2.37
CA THR A 150 14.80 -5.26 -3.48
C THR A 150 13.58 -5.96 -4.11
N TYR A 151 12.51 -6.16 -3.34
CA TYR A 151 11.29 -6.82 -3.81
C TYR A 151 10.35 -5.87 -4.56
N LEU A 152 10.56 -4.56 -4.55
CA LEU A 152 9.58 -3.62 -5.12
C LEU A 152 9.68 -3.47 -6.65
N HIS A 153 10.72 -4.00 -7.30
CA HIS A 153 10.99 -3.84 -8.74
C HIS A 153 9.86 -4.29 -9.68
N GLY A 154 8.97 -5.19 -9.21
CA GLY A 154 7.79 -5.65 -9.93
C GLY A 154 6.60 -4.67 -9.92
N LEU A 155 6.58 -3.70 -9.01
CA LEU A 155 5.46 -2.76 -8.82
C LEU A 155 5.54 -1.58 -9.78
N ARG A 156 5.53 -1.85 -11.09
CA ARG A 156 5.74 -0.85 -12.15
C ARG A 156 4.68 0.26 -12.17
N GLN A 157 3.51 0.03 -11.56
CA GLN A 157 2.42 1.00 -11.41
C GLN A 157 2.51 1.86 -10.15
N LEU A 158 3.49 1.62 -9.27
CA LEU A 158 3.59 2.30 -7.97
C LEU A 158 3.85 3.80 -8.17
N GLN A 159 3.02 4.61 -7.51
CA GLN A 159 3.06 6.08 -7.56
C GLN A 159 3.39 6.70 -6.22
N LEU A 160 2.94 6.07 -5.13
CA LEU A 160 3.18 6.50 -3.76
C LEU A 160 3.76 5.34 -2.96
N LEU A 161 4.87 5.62 -2.28
CA LEU A 161 5.49 4.72 -1.32
C LEU A 161 5.72 5.46 0.00
N ASP A 162 5.14 4.94 1.07
CA ASP A 162 5.38 5.42 2.43
C ASP A 162 6.26 4.44 3.20
N LEU A 163 7.45 4.92 3.57
CA LEU A 163 8.49 4.26 4.35
C LEU A 163 8.82 5.05 5.63
N GLY A 164 7.93 5.95 6.08
CA GLY A 164 8.16 6.74 7.28
C GLY A 164 8.39 5.85 8.51
N GLY A 165 9.29 6.20 9.42
CA GLY A 165 9.53 5.42 10.65
C GLY A 165 10.11 4.02 10.44
N THR A 166 10.52 3.65 9.22
CA THR A 166 11.17 2.36 8.92
C THR A 166 12.68 2.41 9.14
N LYS A 167 13.38 1.27 8.95
CA LYS A 167 14.84 1.13 9.12
C LYS A 167 15.64 1.46 7.86
N ILE A 168 15.10 2.30 6.97
CA ILE A 168 15.78 2.71 5.74
C ILE A 168 16.97 3.61 6.08
N THR A 169 18.14 3.27 5.53
CA THR A 169 19.37 4.08 5.65
C THR A 169 19.77 4.75 4.33
N GLY A 170 19.14 4.34 3.23
CA GLY A 170 19.31 4.93 1.91
C GLY A 170 19.95 4.01 0.87
N SER A 171 20.64 2.95 1.31
CA SER A 171 21.36 2.04 0.41
C SER A 171 20.44 1.25 -0.54
N GLY A 172 19.19 1.04 -0.14
CA GLY A 172 18.15 0.37 -0.93
C GLY A 172 17.41 1.30 -1.89
N LEU A 173 17.55 2.62 -1.77
CA LEU A 173 16.81 3.58 -2.59
C LEU A 173 17.16 3.47 -4.08
N LYS A 174 18.34 2.95 -4.42
CA LYS A 174 18.73 2.62 -5.80
C LYS A 174 17.74 1.72 -6.52
N TYR A 175 17.05 0.83 -5.81
CA TYR A 175 16.06 -0.08 -6.40
C TYR A 175 14.76 0.66 -6.79
N LEU A 176 14.48 1.81 -6.18
CA LEU A 176 13.30 2.61 -6.52
C LEU A 176 13.44 3.32 -7.88
N ARG A 177 14.65 3.38 -8.46
CA ARG A 177 14.88 3.91 -9.81
C ARG A 177 14.15 3.08 -10.89
N GLU A 178 13.83 1.83 -10.59
CA GLU A 178 13.10 0.93 -11.49
C GLU A 178 11.58 1.16 -11.49
N LEU A 179 11.08 2.11 -10.68
CA LEU A 179 9.67 2.45 -10.56
C LEU A 179 9.36 3.71 -11.40
N PRO A 180 8.96 3.55 -12.67
CA PRO A 180 8.86 4.68 -13.62
C PRO A 180 7.72 5.65 -13.30
N HIS A 181 6.87 5.33 -12.32
CA HIS A 181 5.70 6.12 -11.96
C HIS A 181 5.74 6.64 -10.52
N LEU A 182 6.81 6.36 -9.76
CA LEU A 182 6.95 6.79 -8.38
C LEU A 182 7.10 8.31 -8.31
N LYS A 183 6.07 8.97 -7.80
CA LYS A 183 5.95 10.44 -7.71
C LYS A 183 6.05 10.94 -6.28
N TYR A 184 5.66 10.11 -5.32
CA TYR A 184 5.50 10.48 -3.93
C TYR A 184 6.26 9.48 -3.05
N LEU A 185 7.21 9.99 -2.27
CA LEU A 185 8.03 9.16 -1.39
C LEU A 185 8.10 9.79 0.01
N HIS A 186 7.63 9.06 1.01
CA HIS A 186 7.69 9.50 2.40
C HIS A 186 8.75 8.69 3.15
N LEU A 187 9.73 9.41 3.72
CA LEU A 187 10.90 8.87 4.42
C LEU A 187 11.13 9.58 5.76
N SER A 188 10.11 10.25 6.29
CA SER A 188 10.20 10.91 7.60
C SER A 188 10.58 9.89 8.68
N LEU A 189 11.34 10.32 9.69
CA LEU A 189 11.75 9.49 10.82
C LEU A 189 12.58 8.24 10.44
N THR A 190 13.24 8.27 9.27
CA THR A 190 14.24 7.25 8.88
C THR A 190 15.66 7.71 9.23
N SER A 191 16.65 6.84 9.05
CA SER A 191 18.06 7.15 9.36
C SER A 191 18.90 7.31 8.09
N LEU A 192 18.50 8.23 7.20
CA LEU A 192 19.20 8.41 5.92
C LEU A 192 20.65 8.88 6.12
N THR A 193 21.54 8.23 5.37
CA THR A 193 22.95 8.60 5.21
C THR A 193 23.14 9.54 4.02
N SER A 194 24.29 10.20 3.91
CA SER A 194 24.64 11.06 2.76
C SER A 194 24.50 10.32 1.42
N SER A 195 24.85 9.03 1.36
CA SER A 195 24.60 8.20 0.18
C SER A 195 23.12 8.06 -0.16
N GLY A 196 22.23 7.99 0.84
CA GLY A 196 20.80 7.97 0.63
C GLY A 196 20.29 9.24 -0.08
N PHE A 197 20.83 10.41 0.27
CA PHE A 197 20.47 11.67 -0.40
C PHE A 197 20.95 11.71 -1.86
N VAL A 198 22.11 11.12 -2.16
CA VAL A 198 22.61 10.95 -3.54
C VAL A 198 21.74 9.98 -4.35
N GLU A 199 21.19 8.95 -3.72
CA GLU A 199 20.24 8.03 -4.37
C GLU A 199 18.89 8.71 -4.66
N LEU A 200 18.40 9.55 -3.74
CA LEU A 200 17.14 10.29 -3.91
C LEU A 200 17.16 11.23 -5.12
N SER A 201 18.28 11.90 -5.38
CA SER A 201 18.41 12.81 -6.54
C SER A 201 18.43 12.08 -7.89
N GLN A 202 18.62 10.76 -7.89
CA GLN A 202 18.62 9.92 -9.08
C GLN A 202 17.25 9.28 -9.38
N LEU A 203 16.22 9.57 -8.58
CA LEU A 203 14.86 9.05 -8.82
C LEU A 203 14.18 9.84 -9.96
N PRO A 204 13.84 9.18 -11.09
CA PRO A 204 13.57 9.88 -12.35
C PRO A 204 12.24 10.64 -12.40
N CYS A 205 11.29 10.32 -11.51
CA CYS A 205 9.91 10.82 -11.58
C CYS A 205 9.40 11.38 -10.25
N LEU A 206 10.28 11.52 -9.25
CA LEU A 206 9.89 11.96 -7.92
C LEU A 206 9.47 13.44 -7.95
N ARG A 207 8.32 13.74 -7.35
CA ARG A 207 7.71 15.08 -7.33
C ARG A 207 7.56 15.63 -5.92
N VAL A 208 7.27 14.76 -4.96
CA VAL A 208 7.10 15.16 -3.56
C VAL A 208 7.83 14.18 -2.67
N LEU A 209 8.59 14.74 -1.75
CA LEU A 209 9.48 14.05 -0.85
C LEU A 209 9.30 14.60 0.56
N TRP A 210 9.04 13.71 1.52
CA TRP A 210 8.94 14.06 2.94
C TRP A 210 10.10 13.44 3.70
N LEU A 211 10.82 14.26 4.46
CA LEU A 211 12.08 13.90 5.13
C LEU A 211 12.14 14.38 6.59
N ILE A 212 10.98 14.62 7.22
CA ILE A 212 10.95 15.18 8.58
C ILE A 212 11.67 14.21 9.53
N GLY A 213 12.73 14.66 10.19
CA GLY A 213 13.52 13.80 11.08
C GLY A 213 14.32 12.70 10.38
N ALA A 214 14.55 12.79 9.07
CA ALA A 214 15.27 11.78 8.29
C ALA A 214 16.81 11.98 8.28
N GLY A 215 17.40 12.48 9.37
CA GLY A 215 18.85 12.78 9.42
C GLY A 215 19.27 13.98 8.56
N LEU A 216 18.39 14.99 8.44
CA LEU A 216 18.66 16.20 7.67
C LEU A 216 19.82 17.01 8.26
N SER A 217 20.78 17.36 7.41
CA SER A 217 21.85 18.34 7.65
C SER A 217 22.01 19.23 6.41
N ASP A 218 22.63 20.40 6.57
CA ASP A 218 22.87 21.32 5.45
C ASP A 218 23.68 20.66 4.33
N ASP A 219 24.69 19.86 4.68
CA ASP A 219 25.54 19.12 3.72
C ASP A 219 24.72 18.15 2.87
N ASN A 220 23.80 17.42 3.50
CA ASN A 220 23.00 16.40 2.80
C ASN A 220 21.90 17.02 1.94
N LEU A 221 21.37 18.19 2.33
CA LEU A 221 20.39 18.93 1.54
C LEU A 221 20.98 19.47 0.22
N ALA A 222 22.29 19.75 0.16
CA ALA A 222 22.95 20.17 -1.06
C ALA A 222 22.83 19.12 -2.18
N HIS A 223 22.70 17.83 -1.85
CA HIS A 223 22.50 16.76 -2.83
C HIS A 223 21.09 16.72 -3.44
N LEU A 224 20.11 17.39 -2.81
CA LEU A 224 18.71 17.43 -3.27
C LEU A 224 18.38 18.71 -4.07
N GLN A 225 19.34 19.62 -4.22
CA GLN A 225 19.15 20.84 -5.01
C GLN A 225 19.16 20.47 -6.50
N THR A 226 17.99 20.60 -7.13
CA THR A 226 17.83 20.60 -8.60
C THR A 226 17.66 22.01 -9.12
#